data_AF-A0A353M2P2-F1
#
_entry.id   AF-A0A353M2P2-F1
#
_cell.length_a   1.000
_cell.length_b   1.000
_cell.length_c   1.000
_cell.angle_alpha   90.00
_cell.angle_beta   90.00
_cell.angle_gamma   90.00
#
_symmetry.space_group_name_H-M   'P 1'
#
loop_
_entity.id
_entity.type
_entity.pdbx_description
1 polymer ?
#
loop_
_entity_poly.entity_id
_entity_poly.type
_entity_poly.pdbx_seq_one_letter_code
_entity_poly.pdbx_strand_id
1 'polypeptide(L)' 'DPAAVAYDAVNAAKARSADVLILDTAGRLQTKVNLMSELAKVHRVVQRELGRNLDEILLVVDATTGQ' A
#
# COMPACT_ATOMS: atom_id res chain seq x y z
N ASP A 1 7.16 6.38 8.90
CA ASP A 1 5.90 6.77 8.25
C ASP A 1 5.72 5.94 6.99
N PRO A 2 4.81 4.96 6.95
CA PRO A 2 4.66 4.06 5.80
C PRO A 2 4.40 4.80 4.48
N ALA A 3 3.76 5.96 4.53
CA ALA A 3 3.54 6.79 3.34
C ALA A 3 4.85 7.34 2.75
N ALA A 4 5.85 7.65 3.59
CA ALA A 4 7.17 8.11 3.12
C ALA A 4 7.93 6.97 2.42
N VAL A 5 7.88 5.76 3.00
CA VAL A 5 8.49 4.57 2.37
C VAL A 5 7.84 4.26 1.02
N ALA A 6 6.51 4.37 0.94
CA ALA A 6 5.78 4.16 -0.31
C ALA A 6 6.13 5.21 -1.38
N TYR A 7 6.31 6.48 -0.99
CA TYR A 7 6.78 7.54 -1.89
C TYR A 7 8.16 7.19 -2.49
N ASP A 8 9.12 6.82 -1.65
CA ASP A 8 10.47 6.47 -2.10
C ASP A 8 10.46 5.23 -3.00
N ALA A 9 9.64 4.23 -2.66
CA ALA A 9 9.50 3.00 -3.43
C ALA A 9 8.96 3.26 -4.85
N VAL A 10 7.96 4.13 -5.00
CA VAL A 10 7.42 4.51 -6.33
C VAL A 10 8.50 5.20 -7.17
N ASN A 11 9.24 6.13 -6.58
CA ASN A 11 10.30 6.83 -7.29
C ASN A 11 11.45 5.89 -7.69
N ALA A 12 11.84 4.98 -6.80
CA ALA A 12 12.84 3.96 -7.09
C ALA A 12 12.39 3.01 -8.20
N ALA A 13 11.12 2.58 -8.21
CA ALA A 13 10.56 1.72 -9.25
C ALA A 13 10.59 2.41 -10.63
N LYS A 14 10.19 3.69 -10.69
CA LYS A 14 10.28 4.50 -11.92
C LYS A 14 11.71 4.65 -12.43
N ALA A 15 12.64 5.00 -11.54
CA ALA A 15 14.05 5.20 -11.90
C ALA A 15 14.72 3.91 -12.40
N ARG A 16 14.25 2.75 -11.92
CA ARG A 16 14.73 1.43 -12.34
C ARG A 16 13.97 0.85 -13.54
N SER A 17 12.95 1.55 -14.04
CA SER A 17 12.02 1.04 -15.05
C SER A 17 11.45 -0.34 -14.68
N ALA A 18 11.11 -0.52 -13.39
CA ALA A 18 10.53 -1.76 -12.92
C ALA A 18 9.10 -1.93 -13.45
N ASP A 19 8.74 -3.15 -13.86
CA ASP A 19 7.41 -3.47 -14.36
C ASP A 19 6.35 -3.49 -13.24
N VAL A 20 6.74 -3.97 -12.05
CA VAL A 20 5.83 -4.18 -10.91
C VAL A 20 6.48 -3.70 -9.62
N LEU A 21 5.70 -3.02 -8.78
CA LEU A 21 6.02 -2.66 -7.41
C LEU A 21 4.96 -3.25 -6.47
N ILE A 22 5.39 -4.06 -5.51
CA ILE A 22 4.54 -4.58 -4.44
C ILE A 22 4.85 -3.83 -3.16
N LEU A 23 3.82 -3.30 -2.51
CA LEU A 23 3.92 -2.62 -1.22
C LEU A 23 3.31 -3.49 -0.13
N ASP A 24 4.12 -3.86 0.86
CA ASP A 24 3.64 -4.52 2.07
C ASP A 24 3.06 -3.50 3.05
N THR A 25 2.03 -3.88 3.80
CA THR A 25 1.31 -3.00 4.73
C THR A 25 1.03 -3.69 6.05
N ALA A 26 0.83 -2.92 7.11
CA ALA A 26 0.45 -3.48 8.40
C ALA A 26 -0.97 -4.10 8.34
N GLY A 27 -1.19 -5.23 9.02
CA GLY A 27 -2.48 -5.94 9.07
C GLY A 27 -3.20 -5.92 10.43
N ARG A 28 -2.82 -5.02 11.35
CA ARG A 28 -3.25 -5.07 12.76
C ARG A 28 -4.67 -4.52 12.97
N LEU A 29 -5.67 -5.39 12.87
CA LEU A 29 -7.10 -5.03 12.97
C LEU A 29 -7.52 -4.52 14.36
N GLN A 30 -6.80 -4.86 15.43
CA GLN A 30 -7.10 -4.39 16.80
C GLN A 30 -7.11 -2.85 16.94
N THR A 31 -6.48 -2.14 16.01
CA THR A 31 -6.46 -0.67 15.93
C THR A 31 -7.05 -0.17 14.60
N LYS A 32 -8.30 -0.57 14.31
CA LYS A 32 -8.98 -0.29 13.01
C LYS A 32 -8.82 1.16 12.55
N VAL A 33 -9.07 2.15 13.41
CA VAL A 33 -9.02 3.58 13.02
C VAL A 33 -7.63 4.01 12.56
N ASN A 34 -6.60 3.67 13.33
CA ASN A 34 -5.21 4.04 13.00
C ASN A 34 -4.74 3.33 11.74
N LEU A 35 -5.07 2.03 11.61
CA LEU A 35 -4.74 1.23 10.43
C LEU A 35 -5.37 1.83 9.17
N MET A 36 -6.67 2.13 9.20
CA MET A 36 -7.36 2.70 8.04
C MET A 36 -6.83 4.08 7.68
N SER A 37 -6.47 4.91 8.67
CA SER A 37 -5.86 6.22 8.43
C SER A 37 -4.49 6.11 7.75
N GLU A 38 -3.66 5.16 8.20
CA GLU A 38 -2.35 4.90 7.63
C GLU A 38 -2.45 4.39 6.18
N LEU A 39 -3.31 3.38 5.94
CA LEU A 39 -3.56 2.84 4.60
C LEU A 39 -4.09 3.92 3.64
N ALA A 40 -5.03 4.76 4.09
CA ALA A 40 -5.56 5.86 3.28
C ALA A 40 -4.47 6.89 2.92
N LYS A 41 -3.54 7.17 3.85
CA LYS A 41 -2.41 8.06 3.60
C LYS A 41 -1.45 7.47 2.57
N VAL A 42 -1.10 6.19 2.68
CA VAL A 42 -0.27 5.46 1.71
C VAL A 42 -0.92 5.50 0.32
N HIS A 43 -2.19 5.13 0.23
CA HIS A 43 -2.96 5.15 -1.01
C HIS A 43 -2.90 6.50 -1.72
N ARG A 44 -3.19 7.59 -0.99
CA ARG A 44 -3.17 8.96 -1.54
C ARG A 44 -1.79 9.36 -2.05
N VAL A 45 -0.73 9.03 -1.31
CA VAL A 45 0.65 9.36 -1.71
C VAL A 45 1.05 8.60 -2.96
N VAL A 46 0.79 7.30 -3.02
CA VAL A 46 1.15 6.48 -4.19
C VAL A 46 0.40 6.92 -5.44
N GLN A 47 -0.91 7.17 -5.37
CA GLN A 47 -1.67 7.66 -6.53
C GLN A 47 -1.16 9.01 -7.04
N ARG A 48 -0.84 9.94 -6.12
CA ARG A 48 -0.28 11.24 -6.49
C ARG A 48 1.06 11.08 -7.22
N GLU A 49 1.95 10.24 -6.70
CA GLU A 49 3.25 10.02 -7.34
C GLU A 49 3.11 9.29 -8.67
N LEU A 50 2.22 8.30 -8.79
CA LEU A 50 1.99 7.59 -10.04
C LEU A 50 1.34 8.45 -11.12
N GLY A 51 0.55 9.47 -10.74
CA GLY A 51 -0.22 10.28 -11.68
C GLY A 51 -1.40 9.52 -12.30
N ARG A 52 -1.76 8.37 -11.74
CA ARG A 52 -2.85 7.49 -12.16
C ARG A 52 -3.40 6.72 -10.96
N ASN A 53 -4.52 6.04 -11.15
CA ASN A 53 -5.05 5.13 -10.15
C ASN A 53 -4.11 3.93 -9.95
N LEU A 54 -4.15 3.35 -8.74
CA LEU A 54 -3.52 2.07 -8.43
C LEU A 54 -4.13 0.96 -9.28
N ASP A 55 -3.31 0.01 -9.68
CA ASP A 55 -3.77 -1.14 -10.48
C ASP A 55 -4.58 -2.12 -9.62
N GLU A 56 -4.14 -2.38 -8.39
CA GLU A 56 -4.76 -3.39 -7.53
C GLU A 56 -4.55 -3.10 -6.02
N ILE A 57 -5.50 -3.56 -5.21
CA ILE A 57 -5.38 -3.66 -3.74
C ILE A 57 -5.79 -5.08 -3.36
N LEU A 58 -4.84 -5.88 -2.90
CA LEU A 58 -5.05 -7.30 -2.57
C LEU A 58 -5.29 -7.49 -1.06
N LEU A 59 -6.47 -7.99 -0.69
CA LEU A 59 -6.77 -8.43 0.68
C LEU A 59 -6.40 -9.90 0.84
N VAL A 60 -5.44 -10.19 1.73
CA VAL A 60 -5.06 -11.56 2.08
C VAL A 60 -5.89 -12.04 3.26
N VAL A 61 -6.55 -13.19 3.09
CA VAL A 61 -7.44 -13.81 4.10
C VAL A 61 -6.96 -15.24 4.36
N ASP A 62 -6.93 -15.63 5.63
CA ASP A 62 -6.61 -17.01 6.03
C ASP A 62 -7.84 -17.92 5.89
N ALA A 63 -7.79 -18.84 4.93
CA ALA A 63 -8.87 -19.78 4.64
C ALA A 63 -9.20 -20.73 5.82
N THR A 64 -8.29 -20.91 6.78
CA THR A 64 -8.53 -21.76 7.96
C THR A 64 -9.46 -21.12 8.98
N THR A 65 -9.66 -19.80 8.91
CA THR A 65 -10.45 -19.04 9.91
C THR A 65 -11.97 -19.16 9.75
N GLY A 66 -12.47 -19.84 8.69
CA GLY A 66 -13.90 -20.17 8.55
C GLY A 66 -14.86 -18.97 8.64
N GLN A 67 -16.12 -19.24 9.01
CA GLN A 67 -17.14 -18.26 9.45
C GLN A 67 -17.38 -18.44 10.95
#